data_AF-A0A9N8IZ51-F1
#
_entry.id   AF-A0A9N8IZ51-F1
#
_cell.length_a   1.000
_cell.length_b   1.000
_cell.length_c   1.000
_cell.angle_alpha   90.00
_cell.angle_beta   90.00
_cell.angle_gamma   90.00
#
_symmetry.space_group_name_H-M   'P 1'
#
loop_
_entity.id
_entity.type
_entity.pdbx_description
1 polymer ?
#
loop_
_entity_poly.entity_id
_entity_poly.type
_entity_poly.pdbx_seq_one_letter_code
_entity_poly.pdbx_strand_id
1 'polypeptide(L)'
;MRSKSYYWLALFICFFAISCDNTEDGSYVDPITIYEKVNGNWGLTNLKMVDEFAKANKIEPSEENLSTFFNYEDFKINFSVDEKNKPTSYEVTGNVPPLFAPKGYWELSSDFQQTNASAVRIYLYSDAAKTQKTDELRVTSVPGNNDEMEFQLVHSSGGTPFVTYVFKLNAIN
;
A
#
# COMPACT_ATOMS: atom_id res chain seq x y z
N MET A 1 -16.74 61.15 -48.95
CA MET A 1 -16.86 60.72 -47.54
C MET A 1 -16.97 59.19 -47.49
N ARG A 2 -15.86 58.44 -47.37
CA ARG A 2 -15.88 56.96 -47.43
C ARG A 2 -14.83 56.27 -46.54
N SER A 3 -14.23 56.97 -45.57
CA SER A 3 -13.12 56.43 -44.76
C SER A 3 -13.44 56.21 -43.28
N LYS A 4 -14.61 56.62 -42.77
CA LYS A 4 -14.92 56.54 -41.33
C LYS A 4 -15.50 55.19 -40.86
N SER A 5 -15.90 54.31 -41.77
CA SER A 5 -16.55 53.03 -41.43
C SER A 5 -15.59 51.89 -41.11
N TYR A 6 -14.35 51.93 -41.63
CA TYR A 6 -13.37 50.86 -41.45
C TYR A 6 -12.71 50.88 -40.06
N TYR A 7 -12.55 52.06 -39.47
CA TYR A 7 -11.98 52.20 -38.12
C TYR A 7 -12.89 51.63 -37.03
N TRP A 8 -14.20 51.66 -37.25
CA TRP A 8 -15.18 51.13 -36.29
C TRP A 8 -15.24 49.59 -36.32
N LEU A 9 -15.06 48.99 -37.50
CA LEU A 9 -14.96 47.53 -37.67
C LEU A 9 -13.66 46.98 -37.07
N ALA A 10 -12.54 47.69 -37.24
CA ALA A 10 -11.25 47.31 -36.67
C ALA A 10 -11.27 47.36 -35.12
N LEU A 11 -11.98 48.33 -34.53
CA LEU A 11 -12.13 48.42 -33.07
C LEU A 11 -12.96 47.26 -32.49
N PHE A 12 -13.99 46.82 -33.21
CA PHE A 12 -14.85 45.69 -32.80
C PHE A 12 -14.13 44.34 -32.88
N ILE A 13 -13.24 44.14 -33.85
CA ILE A 13 -12.46 42.90 -33.99
C ILE A 13 -11.43 42.75 -32.84
N CYS A 14 -10.88 43.85 -32.34
CA CYS A 14 -9.95 43.82 -31.19
C CYS A 14 -10.60 43.37 -29.87
N PHE A 15 -11.92 43.50 -29.71
CA PHE A 15 -12.62 43.07 -28.49
C PHE A 15 -12.88 41.55 -28.45
N PHE A 16 -12.85 40.86 -29.58
CA PHE A 16 -13.04 39.40 -29.63
C PHE A 16 -11.77 38.60 -29.31
N ALA A 17 -10.60 39.26 -29.19
CA ALA A 17 -9.32 38.60 -28.92
C ALA A 17 -8.99 38.45 -27.42
N ILE A 18 -9.89 38.83 -26.50
CA ILE A 18 -9.69 38.75 -25.04
C ILE A 18 -10.40 37.52 -24.42
N SER A 19 -10.88 36.59 -25.24
CA SER A 19 -11.28 35.27 -24.73
C SER A 19 -10.01 34.45 -24.48
N CYS A 20 -9.31 34.77 -23.39
CA CYS A 20 -8.39 33.82 -22.76
C CYS A 20 -9.24 32.60 -22.40
N ASP A 21 -9.00 31.50 -23.10
CA ASP A 21 -9.49 30.19 -22.71
C ASP A 21 -8.91 29.93 -21.31
N ASN A 22 -9.73 30.11 -20.27
CA ASN A 22 -9.42 29.57 -18.96
C ASN A 22 -9.64 28.08 -19.10
N THR A 23 -8.72 27.39 -19.77
CA THR A 23 -8.65 25.95 -19.69
C THR A 23 -8.55 25.66 -18.20
N GLU A 24 -9.62 25.12 -17.62
CA GLU A 24 -9.61 24.57 -16.26
C GLU A 24 -8.67 23.37 -16.28
N ASP A 25 -7.37 23.65 -16.33
CA ASP A 25 -6.32 22.72 -15.95
C ASP A 25 -6.64 22.41 -14.49
N GLY A 26 -7.18 21.21 -14.26
CA GLY A 26 -7.80 20.82 -13.00
C GLY A 26 -7.00 21.24 -11.77
N SER A 27 -7.72 21.55 -10.68
CA SER A 27 -7.09 21.94 -9.42
C SER A 27 -6.08 20.89 -8.98
N TYR A 28 -4.94 21.34 -8.46
CA TYR A 28 -3.93 20.48 -7.87
C TYR A 28 -4.55 19.52 -6.84
N VAL A 29 -4.29 18.23 -7.01
CA VAL A 29 -4.60 17.18 -6.05
C VAL A 29 -3.29 16.57 -5.54
N ASP A 30 -3.24 16.24 -4.26
CA ASP A 30 -2.06 15.61 -3.68
C ASP A 30 -1.79 14.25 -4.35
N PRO A 31 -0.52 13.86 -4.53
CA PRO A 31 -0.18 12.57 -5.11
C PRO A 31 -0.67 11.40 -4.25
N ILE A 32 -1.16 10.34 -4.90
CA ILE A 32 -1.59 9.10 -4.24
C ILE A 32 -0.39 8.44 -3.54
N THR A 33 -0.54 8.23 -2.24
CA THR A 33 0.41 7.55 -1.36
C THR A 33 0.22 6.04 -1.39
N ILE A 34 1.18 5.30 -0.85
CA ILE A 34 1.03 3.85 -0.65
C ILE A 34 -0.02 3.56 0.42
N TYR A 35 -0.25 4.48 1.37
CA TYR A 35 -1.28 4.30 2.40
C TYR A 35 -2.66 4.10 1.79
N GLU A 36 -3.02 4.85 0.76
CA GLU A 36 -4.30 4.71 0.07
C GLU A 36 -4.45 3.34 -0.61
N LYS A 37 -3.33 2.72 -1.01
CA LYS A 37 -3.30 1.40 -1.64
C LYS A 37 -3.35 0.25 -0.64
N VAL A 38 -2.80 0.46 0.56
CA VAL A 38 -2.74 -0.57 1.63
C VAL A 38 -3.97 -0.49 2.53
N ASN A 39 -4.60 0.69 2.65
CA ASN A 39 -5.83 0.89 3.39
C ASN A 39 -6.95 -0.05 2.90
N GLY A 40 -7.69 -0.63 3.83
CA GLY A 40 -8.84 -1.49 3.53
C GLY A 40 -8.76 -2.87 4.15
N ASN A 41 -9.69 -3.74 3.73
CA ASN A 41 -9.82 -5.11 4.18
C ASN A 41 -9.16 -6.06 3.19
N TRP A 42 -8.37 -7.00 3.71
CA TRP A 42 -7.58 -7.94 2.92
C TRP A 42 -7.83 -9.36 3.40
N GLY A 43 -8.22 -10.25 2.49
CA GLY A 43 -8.46 -11.67 2.76
C GLY A 43 -7.29 -12.53 2.32
N LEU A 44 -6.88 -13.50 3.15
CA LEU A 44 -5.75 -14.38 2.85
C LEU A 44 -6.14 -15.40 1.79
N THR A 45 -5.40 -15.40 0.69
CA THR A 45 -5.56 -16.37 -0.40
C THR A 45 -4.51 -17.45 -0.34
N ASN A 46 -3.31 -17.13 0.17
CA ASN A 46 -2.25 -18.11 0.35
C ASN A 46 -1.32 -17.70 1.50
N LEU A 47 -0.92 -18.69 2.30
CA LEU A 47 0.14 -18.57 3.28
C LEU A 47 1.18 -19.67 3.04
N LYS A 48 2.43 -19.25 2.87
CA LYS A 48 3.58 -20.15 2.69
C LYS A 48 4.64 -19.88 3.74
N MET A 49 5.17 -20.94 4.34
CA MET A 49 6.37 -20.89 5.17
C MET A 49 7.58 -21.26 4.32
N VAL A 50 8.68 -20.55 4.51
CA VAL A 50 9.99 -20.85 3.92
C VAL A 50 10.97 -21.07 5.05
N ASP A 51 11.60 -22.24 5.10
CA ASP A 51 12.74 -22.52 5.95
C ASP A 51 13.99 -21.94 5.26
N GLU A 52 14.48 -20.83 5.79
CA GLU A 52 15.61 -20.10 5.20
C GLU A 52 16.92 -20.89 5.35
N PHE A 53 17.04 -21.76 6.35
CA PHE A 53 18.20 -22.63 6.53
C PHE A 53 18.20 -23.75 5.50
N ALA A 54 17.08 -24.47 5.35
CA ALA A 54 16.94 -25.51 4.35
C ALA A 54 17.14 -24.96 2.94
N LYS A 55 16.54 -23.80 2.63
CA LYS A 55 16.70 -23.09 1.36
C LYS A 55 18.15 -22.70 1.08
N ALA A 56 18.86 -22.11 2.04
CA ALA A 56 20.26 -21.74 1.89
C ALA A 56 21.17 -22.96 1.64
N ASN A 57 20.82 -24.12 2.23
CA ASN A 57 21.57 -25.37 2.10
C ASN A 57 21.05 -26.30 1.00
N LYS A 58 20.04 -25.89 0.22
CA LYS A 58 19.40 -26.69 -0.85
C LYS A 58 18.85 -28.03 -0.35
N ILE A 59 18.29 -28.04 0.85
CA ILE A 59 17.63 -29.18 1.46
C ILE A 59 16.13 -29.08 1.16
N GLU A 60 15.53 -30.15 0.65
CA GLU A 60 14.10 -30.19 0.33
C GLU A 60 13.31 -31.09 1.29
N PRO A 61 12.04 -30.72 1.63
CA PRO A 61 11.36 -29.49 1.22
C PRO A 61 11.86 -28.27 2.00
N SER A 62 12.13 -27.17 1.30
CA SER A 62 12.51 -25.88 1.89
C SER A 62 11.34 -24.91 2.09
N GLU A 63 10.17 -25.24 1.54
CA GLU A 63 8.96 -24.46 1.61
C GLU A 63 7.77 -25.36 1.94
N GLU A 64 6.86 -24.88 2.78
CA GLU A 64 5.62 -25.57 3.13
C GLU A 64 4.45 -24.63 2.89
N ASN A 65 3.46 -25.09 2.12
CA ASN A 65 2.23 -24.34 1.93
C ASN A 65 1.34 -24.57 3.15
N LEU A 66 1.21 -23.54 3.98
CA LEU A 66 0.36 -23.63 5.17
C LEU A 66 -1.14 -23.57 4.80
N SER A 67 -1.48 -23.23 3.54
CA SER A 67 -2.85 -22.95 3.07
C SER A 67 -3.85 -24.09 3.29
N THR A 68 -3.37 -25.31 3.52
CA THR A 68 -4.19 -26.49 3.79
C THR A 68 -4.43 -26.76 5.28
N PHE A 69 -3.68 -26.10 6.17
CA PHE A 69 -3.69 -26.39 7.61
C PHE A 69 -4.57 -25.43 8.43
N PHE A 70 -5.00 -24.30 7.87
CA PHE A 70 -5.82 -23.29 8.56
C PHE A 70 -7.10 -22.98 7.77
N ASN A 71 -8.13 -22.44 8.44
CA ASN A 71 -9.35 -22.00 7.76
C ASN A 71 -9.16 -20.56 7.24
N TYR A 72 -8.68 -20.45 6.00
CA TYR A 72 -8.29 -19.17 5.39
C TYR A 72 -9.44 -18.26 5.03
N GLU A 73 -10.64 -18.80 4.82
CA GLU A 73 -11.85 -18.00 4.56
C GLU A 73 -12.11 -16.96 5.66
N ASP A 74 -11.62 -17.24 6.87
CA ASP A 74 -11.81 -16.37 8.02
C ASP A 74 -10.64 -15.38 8.23
N PHE A 75 -9.43 -15.62 7.68
CA PHE A 75 -8.33 -14.67 7.87
C PHE A 75 -8.61 -13.38 7.10
N LYS A 76 -8.72 -12.29 7.84
CA LYS A 76 -8.82 -10.95 7.27
C LYS A 76 -7.93 -10.01 8.04
N ILE A 77 -7.16 -9.19 7.33
CA ILE A 77 -6.41 -8.08 7.92
C ILE A 77 -6.99 -6.77 7.41
N ASN A 78 -7.34 -5.89 8.34
CA ASN A 78 -7.73 -4.53 8.04
C ASN A 78 -6.56 -3.60 8.37
N PHE A 79 -6.23 -2.70 7.44
CA PHE A 79 -5.38 -1.54 7.68
C PHE A 79 -6.23 -0.29 7.58
N SER A 80 -6.37 0.46 8.67
CA SER A 80 -7.18 1.67 8.74
C SER A 80 -6.34 2.94 8.65
N VAL A 81 -6.90 3.97 8.02
CA VAL A 81 -6.37 5.34 7.99
C VAL A 81 -7.39 6.34 8.54
N ASP A 82 -6.95 7.54 8.90
CA ASP A 82 -7.83 8.66 9.24
C ASP A 82 -8.29 9.46 8.00
N GLU A 83 -9.07 10.52 8.22
CA GLU A 83 -9.58 11.42 7.17
C GLU A 83 -8.48 12.12 6.35
N LYS A 84 -7.23 12.09 6.82
CA LYS A 84 -6.06 12.68 6.17
C LYS A 84 -5.14 11.62 5.56
N ASN A 85 -5.64 10.39 5.37
CA ASN A 85 -4.87 9.24 4.90
C ASN A 85 -3.66 8.91 5.77
N LYS A 86 -3.70 9.22 7.08
CA LYS A 86 -2.65 8.82 8.02
C LYS A 86 -2.99 7.48 8.67
N PRO A 87 -2.04 6.55 8.77
CA PRO A 87 -2.31 5.21 9.28
C PRO A 87 -2.63 5.25 10.78
N THR A 88 -3.71 4.57 11.14
CA THR A 88 -4.24 4.49 12.50
C THR A 88 -3.99 3.09 13.06
N SER A 89 -4.97 2.20 12.99
CA SER A 89 -4.94 0.85 13.55
C SER A 89 -4.91 -0.21 12.46
N TYR A 90 -4.45 -1.39 12.85
CA TYR A 90 -4.66 -2.62 12.09
C TYR A 90 -5.33 -3.67 12.98
N GLU A 91 -6.07 -4.57 12.35
CA GLU A 91 -6.72 -5.69 13.02
C GLU A 91 -6.71 -6.92 12.12
N VAL A 92 -6.27 -8.04 12.68
CA VAL A 92 -6.34 -9.38 12.11
C VAL A 92 -7.50 -10.10 12.78
N THR A 93 -8.43 -10.55 11.96
CA THR A 93 -9.57 -11.37 12.36
C THR A 93 -9.47 -12.74 11.70
N GLY A 94 -10.16 -13.71 12.27
CA GLY A 94 -10.18 -15.09 11.78
C GLY A 94 -9.52 -16.11 12.71
N ASN A 95 -9.68 -17.38 12.37
CA ASN A 95 -9.10 -18.48 13.12
C ASN A 95 -7.76 -18.91 12.53
N VAL A 96 -6.74 -18.10 12.76
CA VAL A 96 -5.37 -18.34 12.30
C VAL A 96 -4.36 -18.28 13.44
N PRO A 97 -3.21 -18.96 13.31
CA PRO A 97 -2.14 -18.81 14.28
C PRO A 97 -1.72 -17.34 14.40
N PRO A 98 -1.55 -16.81 15.62
CA PRO A 98 -1.08 -15.46 15.83
C PRO A 98 0.42 -15.39 15.53
N LEU A 99 0.77 -15.25 14.24
CA LEU A 99 2.15 -15.09 13.78
C LEU A 99 2.75 -13.73 14.21
N PHE A 100 1.88 -12.75 14.42
CA PHE A 100 2.17 -11.44 14.99
C PHE A 100 0.96 -10.97 15.80
N ALA A 101 1.07 -9.84 16.50
CA ALA A 101 -0.04 -9.32 17.31
C ALA A 101 -1.31 -9.13 16.44
N PRO A 102 -2.49 -9.60 16.88
CA PRO A 102 -3.70 -9.55 16.06
C PRO A 102 -4.30 -8.15 15.94
N LYS A 103 -3.81 -7.17 16.69
CA LYS A 103 -4.26 -5.77 16.60
C LYS A 103 -3.18 -4.84 17.11
N GLY A 104 -3.20 -3.62 16.61
CA GLY A 104 -2.29 -2.57 17.04
C GLY A 104 -2.38 -1.35 16.14
N TYR A 105 -1.25 -0.67 16.01
CA TYR A 105 -1.09 0.50 15.15
C TYR A 105 -0.08 0.22 14.06
N TRP A 106 -0.17 0.90 12.92
CA TRP A 106 0.72 0.63 11.80
C TRP A 106 1.26 1.91 11.16
N GLU A 107 2.33 1.75 10.39
CA GLU A 107 2.93 2.81 9.58
C GLU A 107 3.73 2.20 8.43
N LEU A 108 3.87 2.92 7.32
CA LEU A 108 4.78 2.54 6.25
C LEU A 108 6.16 3.17 6.48
N SER A 109 7.20 2.46 6.09
CA SER A 109 8.57 2.99 6.09
C SER A 109 8.77 4.17 5.13
N SER A 110 7.83 4.38 4.19
CA SER A 110 7.83 5.47 3.22
C SER A 110 6.41 5.67 2.68
N ASP A 111 5.99 6.93 2.55
CA ASP A 111 4.70 7.31 1.98
C ASP A 111 4.61 7.00 0.48
N PHE A 112 5.76 6.94 -0.20
CA PHE A 112 5.90 6.71 -1.64
C PHE A 112 6.86 5.56 -1.96
N GLN A 113 6.76 5.06 -3.20
CA GLN A 113 7.68 4.04 -3.71
C GLN A 113 9.11 4.57 -3.69
N GLN A 114 10.02 3.79 -3.12
CA GLN A 114 11.41 4.21 -3.01
C GLN A 114 12.12 3.98 -4.36
N THR A 115 12.98 4.92 -4.76
CA THR A 115 13.75 4.83 -6.01
C THR A 115 14.98 3.94 -5.86
N ASN A 116 15.43 3.71 -4.62
CA ASN A 116 16.35 2.64 -4.31
C ASN A 116 15.55 1.32 -4.28
N ALA A 117 16.16 0.19 -4.64
CA ALA A 117 15.47 -1.11 -4.72
C ALA A 117 15.01 -1.67 -3.35
N SER A 118 14.83 -0.81 -2.35
CA SER A 118 14.35 -1.15 -1.03
C SER A 118 12.84 -1.36 -1.08
N ALA A 119 12.41 -2.53 -0.59
CA ALA A 119 11.00 -2.81 -0.40
C ALA A 119 10.43 -1.93 0.72
N VAL A 120 9.24 -1.38 0.49
CA VAL A 120 8.47 -0.69 1.53
C VAL A 120 8.10 -1.68 2.62
N ARG A 121 8.14 -1.24 3.87
CA ARG A 121 7.81 -2.05 5.04
C ARG A 121 6.58 -1.47 5.73
N ILE A 122 5.74 -2.35 6.25
CA ILE A 122 4.68 -2.01 7.20
C ILE A 122 5.24 -2.30 8.60
N TYR A 123 5.41 -1.27 9.40
CA TYR A 123 5.75 -1.38 10.81
C TYR A 123 4.49 -1.56 11.63
N LEU A 124 4.50 -2.51 12.55
CA LEU A 124 3.41 -2.76 13.50
C LEU A 124 3.85 -2.31 14.89
N TYR A 125 2.93 -1.67 15.62
CA TYR A 125 3.19 -1.07 16.93
C TYR A 125 2.10 -1.48 17.92
N SER A 126 2.48 -1.52 19.20
CA SER A 126 1.55 -1.78 20.30
C SER A 126 0.84 -0.52 20.82
N ASP A 127 1.35 0.68 20.51
CA ASP A 127 0.86 1.96 21.01
C ASP A 127 0.53 2.95 19.88
N ALA A 128 -0.47 3.83 20.13
CA ALA A 128 -0.91 4.84 19.16
C ALA A 128 0.17 5.88 18.82
N ALA A 129 1.11 6.11 19.75
CA ALA A 129 2.24 7.01 19.53
C ALA A 129 3.35 6.37 18.68
N LYS A 130 3.22 5.10 18.29
CA LYS A 130 4.14 4.36 17.42
C LYS A 130 5.58 4.34 17.96
N THR A 131 5.72 4.14 19.26
CA THR A 131 7.03 4.12 19.94
C THR A 131 7.54 2.71 20.18
N GLN A 132 6.65 1.72 20.28
CA GLN A 132 6.96 0.33 20.57
C GLN A 132 6.64 -0.56 19.36
N LYS A 133 7.62 -0.68 18.45
CA LYS A 133 7.51 -1.56 17.28
C LYS A 133 7.48 -3.01 17.74
N THR A 134 6.42 -3.75 17.40
CA THR A 134 6.28 -5.17 17.69
C THR A 134 6.84 -6.02 16.57
N ASP A 135 6.49 -5.66 15.32
CA ASP A 135 6.77 -6.48 14.15
C ASP A 135 7.00 -5.61 12.90
N GLU A 136 7.49 -6.24 11.85
CA GLU A 136 7.76 -5.62 10.57
C GLU A 136 7.35 -6.58 9.44
N LEU A 137 6.48 -6.10 8.56
CA LEU A 137 6.05 -6.81 7.36
C LEU A 137 6.71 -6.16 6.15
N ARG A 138 7.46 -6.93 5.37
CA ARG A 138 8.07 -6.46 4.13
C ARG A 138 7.07 -6.60 3.00
N VAL A 139 6.67 -5.49 2.37
CA VAL A 139 5.76 -5.52 1.23
C VAL A 139 6.53 -5.92 -0.02
N THR A 140 6.14 -7.02 -0.64
CA THR A 140 6.76 -7.54 -1.88
C THR A 140 5.91 -7.24 -3.10
N SER A 141 4.61 -7.05 -2.93
CA SER A 141 3.70 -6.55 -3.96
C SER A 141 2.72 -5.56 -3.35
N VAL A 142 2.64 -4.36 -3.93
CA VAL A 142 1.67 -3.34 -3.53
C VAL A 142 0.46 -3.39 -4.48
N PRO A 143 -0.77 -3.27 -3.96
CA PRO A 143 -1.99 -3.17 -4.75
C PRO A 143 -1.87 -2.11 -5.86
N GLY A 144 -2.15 -2.55 -7.08
CA GLY A 144 -2.20 -1.71 -8.28
C GLY A 144 -3.56 -1.89 -8.94
N ASN A 145 -3.58 -2.54 -10.10
CA ASN A 145 -4.81 -2.79 -10.84
C ASN A 145 -5.51 -4.11 -10.48
N ASN A 146 -4.82 -5.00 -9.75
CA ASN A 146 -5.27 -6.37 -9.53
C ASN A 146 -5.84 -6.62 -8.12
N ASP A 147 -5.94 -5.59 -7.28
CA ASP A 147 -6.43 -5.70 -5.90
C ASP A 147 -5.75 -6.82 -5.08
N GLU A 148 -4.46 -7.03 -5.35
CA GLU A 148 -3.61 -8.05 -4.72
C GLU A 148 -2.49 -7.39 -3.91
N MET A 149 -2.24 -7.90 -2.72
CA MET A 149 -1.12 -7.51 -1.86
C MET A 149 -0.31 -8.74 -1.47
N GLU A 150 1.01 -8.61 -1.46
CA GLU A 150 1.89 -9.62 -0.88
C GLU A 150 2.83 -8.97 0.13
N PHE A 151 2.94 -9.57 1.31
CA PHE A 151 3.95 -9.20 2.29
C PHE A 151 4.60 -10.41 2.94
N GLN A 152 5.77 -10.18 3.54
CA GLN A 152 6.57 -11.18 4.20
C GLN A 152 6.82 -10.81 5.66
N LEU A 153 6.65 -11.78 6.56
CA LEU A 153 7.13 -11.70 7.93
C LEU A 153 8.39 -12.57 8.06
N VAL A 154 9.51 -11.95 8.42
CA VAL A 154 10.80 -12.64 8.51
C VAL A 154 11.22 -12.73 9.97
N HIS A 155 11.34 -13.95 10.49
CA HIS A 155 11.93 -14.15 11.81
C HIS A 155 13.43 -14.39 11.66
N SER A 156 14.20 -13.66 12.46
CA SER A 156 15.65 -13.72 12.46
C SER A 156 16.18 -13.97 13.86
N SER A 157 17.28 -14.71 13.96
CA SER A 157 18.04 -14.89 15.19
C SER A 157 19.48 -14.48 14.93
N GLY A 158 20.04 -13.60 15.77
CA GLY A 158 21.38 -13.04 15.56
C GLY A 158 21.55 -12.31 14.21
N GLY A 159 20.47 -11.77 13.63
CA GLY A 159 20.47 -11.12 12.32
C GLY A 159 20.41 -12.08 11.12
N THR A 160 20.33 -13.39 11.36
CA THR A 160 20.16 -14.40 10.30
C THR A 160 18.69 -14.83 10.23
N PRO A 161 18.02 -14.67 9.08
CA PRO A 161 16.68 -15.21 8.85
C PRO A 161 16.68 -16.73 9.01
N PHE A 162 15.70 -17.27 9.73
CA PHE A 162 15.52 -18.73 9.85
C PHE A 162 14.16 -19.20 9.32
N VAL A 163 13.13 -18.34 9.38
CA VAL A 163 11.84 -18.63 8.78
C VAL A 163 11.25 -17.36 8.19
N THR A 164 10.65 -17.49 7.01
CA THR A 164 9.88 -16.43 6.35
C THR A 164 8.47 -16.92 6.08
N TYR A 165 7.47 -16.15 6.52
CA TYR A 165 6.08 -16.34 6.15
C TYR A 165 5.73 -15.40 5.01
N VAL A 166 5.19 -15.93 3.92
CA VAL A 166 4.75 -15.18 2.75
C VAL A 166 3.21 -15.19 2.72
N PHE A 167 2.62 -14.01 2.81
CA PHE A 167 1.17 -13.80 2.81
C PHE A 167 0.76 -13.23 1.46
N LYS A 168 -0.17 -13.89 0.78
CA LYS A 168 -0.86 -13.36 -0.40
C LYS A 168 -2.29 -13.03 -0.04
N LEU A 169 -2.69 -11.81 -0.37
CA LEU A 169 -3.94 -11.23 0.07
C LEU A 169 -4.66 -10.61 -1.11
N ASN A 170 -5.99 -10.69 -1.09
CA ASN A 170 -6.86 -9.99 -2.04
C ASN A 170 -7.73 -8.98 -1.29
N ALA A 171 -8.05 -7.86 -1.92
CA ALA A 171 -8.98 -6.90 -1.34
C ALA A 171 -10.36 -7.55 -1.15
N ILE A 172 -10.99 -7.26 -0.01
CA ILE A 172 -12.36 -7.65 0.30
C ILE A 172 -13.22 -6.40 0.16
N ASN A 173 -14.09 -6.42 -0.86
CA ASN A 173 -15.11 -5.39 -1.08
C ASN A 173 -16.27 -5.51 -0.10
#